data_AF-A0A7Y3GSY6-F1
#
_entry.id   AF-A0A7Y3GSY6-F1
#
_cell.length_a   1.000
_cell.length_b   1.000
_cell.length_c   1.000
_cell.angle_alpha   90.00
_cell.angle_beta   90.00
_cell.angle_gamma   90.00
#
_symmetry.space_group_name_H-M   'P 1'
#
loop_
_entity.id
_entity.type
_entity.pdbx_description
1 polymer ?
#
loop_
_entity_poly.entity_id
_entity_poly.type
_entity_poly.pdbx_seq_one_letter_code
_entity_poly.pdbx_strand_id
1 'polypeptide(L)'
;LVNELKNKDIEVISIEQAEKATMLNDFIPKAGVKYAFVFGNEVKGVTQDVVNHSNMVLEIPQYGTKHSLNISVSVGVVIWDVFNKLGN
;
A
#
# COMPACT_ATOMS: atom_id res chain seq x y z
N LEU A 1 8.77 -14.35 -2.08
CA LEU A 1 7.78 -13.54 -2.82
C LEU A 1 8.13 -12.07 -2.97
N VAL A 2 8.20 -11.24 -1.91
CA VAL A 2 8.51 -9.78 -2.05
C VAL A 2 9.79 -9.54 -2.85
N ASN A 3 10.89 -10.21 -2.47
CA ASN A 3 12.17 -10.11 -3.19
C ASN A 3 12.09 -10.64 -4.64
N GLU A 4 11.26 -11.65 -4.91
CA GLU A 4 11.07 -12.17 -6.28
C GLU A 4 10.33 -11.17 -7.18
N LEU A 5 9.34 -10.45 -6.64
CA LEU A 5 8.62 -9.42 -7.39
C LEU A 5 9.53 -8.23 -7.70
N LYS A 6 10.34 -7.81 -6.73
CA LYS A 6 11.34 -6.75 -6.93
C LYS A 6 12.33 -7.10 -8.03
N ASN A 7 12.79 -8.35 -8.10
CA ASN A 7 13.66 -8.85 -9.17
C ASN A 7 13.00 -8.89 -10.56
N LYS A 8 11.68 -8.63 -10.66
CA LYS A 8 10.91 -8.54 -11.91
C LYS A 8 10.52 -7.10 -12.26
N ASP A 9 11.23 -6.12 -11.68
CA ASP A 9 10.95 -4.68 -11.85
C ASP A 9 9.51 -4.30 -11.45
N ILE A 10 8.99 -4.92 -10.40
CA ILE A 10 7.70 -4.59 -9.79
C ILE A 10 7.95 -3.84 -8.47
N GLU A 11 7.38 -2.66 -8.35
CA GLU A 11 7.40 -1.86 -7.12
C GLU A 11 6.44 -2.49 -6.10
N VAL A 12 6.98 -3.08 -5.03
CA VAL A 12 6.19 -3.68 -3.96
C VAL A 12 5.85 -2.62 -2.93
N ILE A 13 4.56 -2.40 -2.68
CA ILE A 13 4.06 -1.36 -1.80
C ILE A 13 3.23 -2.00 -0.68
N SER A 14 3.65 -1.86 0.56
CA SER A 14 2.85 -2.30 1.71
C SER A 14 1.77 -1.27 2.04
N ILE A 15 0.53 -1.71 2.27
CA ILE A 15 -0.55 -0.86 2.77
C ILE A 15 -0.66 -1.09 4.28
N GLU A 16 -0.10 -0.19 5.06
CA GLU A 16 -0.02 -0.32 6.53
C GLU A 16 0.22 1.04 7.20
N GLN A 17 -0.22 1.17 8.44
CA GLN A 17 0.14 2.30 9.30
C GLN A 17 1.55 2.12 9.84
N ALA A 18 2.48 2.98 9.42
CA ALA A 18 3.88 2.92 9.84
C ALA A 18 4.46 4.32 9.94
N GLU A 19 5.41 4.54 10.85
CA GLU A 19 6.00 5.86 11.13
C GLU A 19 6.57 6.57 9.88
N LYS A 20 7.00 5.81 8.87
CA LYS A 20 7.57 6.32 7.62
C LYS A 20 6.69 6.09 6.40
N ALA A 21 5.40 5.84 6.60
CA ALA A 21 4.46 5.67 5.50
C ALA A 21 4.24 6.99 4.75
N THR A 22 4.18 6.89 3.43
CA THR A 22 3.68 7.97 2.59
C THR A 22 2.16 7.92 2.61
N MET A 23 1.50 9.05 2.78
CA MET A 23 0.04 9.08 2.77
C MET A 23 -0.49 8.76 1.37
N LEU A 24 -1.55 7.95 1.29
CA LEU A 24 -2.12 7.49 0.02
C LEU A 24 -2.54 8.67 -0.86
N ASN A 25 -3.14 9.71 -0.29
CA ASN A 25 -3.56 10.90 -1.04
C ASN A 25 -2.37 11.64 -1.69
N ASP A 26 -1.17 11.56 -1.11
CA ASP A 26 0.04 12.22 -1.62
C ASP A 26 0.85 11.31 -2.57
N PHE A 27 0.52 10.02 -2.64
CA PHE A 27 1.15 9.09 -3.57
C PHE A 27 0.75 9.41 -5.02
N ILE A 28 1.75 9.51 -5.90
CA ILE A 28 1.56 9.72 -7.34
C ILE A 28 2.14 8.51 -8.09
N PRO A 29 1.29 7.65 -8.69
CA PRO A 29 1.76 6.51 -9.46
C PRO A 29 2.44 6.98 -10.75
N LYS A 30 3.60 6.40 -11.04
CA LYS A 30 4.37 6.63 -12.27
C LYS A 30 3.85 5.74 -13.41
N ALA A 31 3.66 6.32 -14.59
CA ALA A 31 3.30 5.60 -15.80
C ALA A 31 4.38 4.57 -16.19
N GLY A 32 3.94 3.42 -16.73
CA GLY A 32 4.82 2.33 -17.15
C GLY A 32 5.43 1.49 -16.02
N VAL A 33 5.22 1.87 -14.75
CA VAL A 33 5.66 1.10 -13.59
C VAL A 33 4.59 0.09 -13.18
N LYS A 34 5.01 -1.13 -12.85
CA LYS A 34 4.13 -2.17 -12.30
C LYS A 34 4.17 -2.12 -10.78
N TYR A 35 3.00 -2.10 -10.15
CA TYR A 35 2.86 -2.06 -8.70
C TYR A 35 2.27 -3.37 -8.18
N ALA A 36 2.80 -3.86 -7.06
CA ALA A 36 2.22 -4.93 -6.27
C ALA A 36 1.87 -4.39 -4.88
N PHE A 37 0.58 -4.22 -4.61
CA PHE A 37 0.10 -3.77 -3.30
C PHE A 37 -0.06 -4.96 -2.35
N VAL A 38 0.57 -4.87 -1.17
CA VAL A 38 0.53 -5.91 -0.14
C VAL A 38 -0.32 -5.41 1.02
N PHE A 39 -1.41 -6.14 1.28
CA PHE A 39 -2.35 -5.85 2.34
C PHE A 39 -2.17 -6.81 3.51
N GLY A 40 -2.41 -6.32 4.71
CA GLY A 40 -2.29 -7.08 5.95
C GLY A 40 -3.44 -8.04 6.21
N ASN A 41 -3.27 -8.95 7.16
CA ASN A 41 -4.37 -9.73 7.71
C ASN A 41 -5.18 -8.89 8.72
N GLU A 42 -6.48 -9.15 8.91
CA GLU A 42 -7.34 -8.38 9.81
C GLU A 42 -6.83 -8.29 11.25
N VAL A 43 -6.06 -9.27 11.71
CA VAL A 43 -5.58 -9.35 13.09
C VAL A 43 -4.17 -8.80 13.25
N LYS A 44 -3.28 -9.09 12.29
CA LYS A 44 -1.84 -8.86 12.43
C LYS A 44 -1.29 -7.78 11.51
N GLY A 45 -2.12 -7.21 10.65
CA GLY A 45 -1.65 -6.29 9.62
C GLY A 45 -0.65 -6.95 8.68
N VAL A 46 0.22 -6.14 8.09
CA VAL A 46 1.38 -6.58 7.30
C VAL A 46 2.53 -6.90 8.26
N THR A 47 3.16 -8.07 8.09
CA THR A 47 4.31 -8.42 8.94
C THR A 47 5.47 -7.44 8.75
N GLN A 48 6.21 -7.16 9.83
CA GLN A 48 7.36 -6.25 9.80
C GLN A 48 8.40 -6.63 8.74
N ASP A 49 8.61 -7.94 8.53
CA ASP A 49 9.53 -8.44 7.50
C ASP A 49 9.10 -7.99 6.10
N VAL A 50 7.82 -8.08 5.77
CA VAL A 50 7.29 -7.63 4.49
C VAL A 50 7.42 -6.11 4.36
N VAL A 51 7.07 -5.35 5.41
CA VAL A 51 7.22 -3.88 5.43
C VAL A 51 8.67 -3.47 5.16
N ASN A 52 9.63 -4.12 5.80
CA ASN A 52 11.06 -3.81 5.64
C ASN A 52 11.60 -4.12 4.24
N HIS A 53 11.00 -5.09 3.54
CA HIS A 53 11.44 -5.49 2.20
C HIS A 53 10.69 -4.77 1.07
N SER A 54 9.54 -4.14 1.34
CA SER A 54 8.80 -3.33 0.39
C SER A 54 9.59 -2.11 -0.07
N ASN A 55 9.29 -1.62 -1.28
CA ASN A 55 9.86 -0.40 -1.84
C ASN A 55 9.32 0.84 -1.13
N MET A 56 8.05 0.79 -0.72
CA MET A 56 7.35 1.88 -0.02
C MET A 56 6.27 1.31 0.89
N VAL A 57 5.87 2.10 1.88
CA VAL A 57 4.66 1.88 2.68
C VAL A 57 3.69 3.02 2.39
N LEU A 58 2.44 2.68 2.08
CA LEU A 58 1.35 3.65 1.96
C LEU A 58 0.36 3.51 3.10
N GLU A 59 -0.08 4.63 3.63
CA GLU A 59 -1.10 4.69 4.67
C GLU A 59 -2.34 5.42 4.15
N ILE A 60 -3.54 4.86 4.39
CA ILE A 60 -4.79 5.56 4.11
C ILE A 60 -5.00 6.59 5.22
N PRO A 61 -5.10 7.91 4.90
CA PRO A 61 -5.40 8.92 5.90
C PRO A 61 -6.73 8.61 6.58
N GLN A 62 -6.71 8.50 7.90
CA GLN A 62 -7.88 8.20 8.70
C GLN A 62 -8.08 9.28 9.76
N TYR A 63 -9.33 9.70 9.95
CA TYR A 63 -9.74 10.59 11.03
C TYR A 63 -10.74 9.85 11.91
N GLY A 64 -10.60 9.97 13.23
CA GLY A 64 -11.49 9.37 14.21
C GLY A 64 -10.77 8.42 15.17
N THR A 65 -11.54 7.56 15.83
CA THR A 65 -11.04 6.69 16.93
C THR A 65 -10.83 5.23 16.54
N LYS A 66 -11.16 4.86 15.30
CA LYS A 66 -10.92 3.51 14.81
C LYS A 66 -9.44 3.34 14.48
N HIS A 67 -8.88 2.22 14.92
CA HIS A 67 -7.49 1.92 14.66
C HIS A 67 -7.23 1.66 13.18
N SER A 68 -8.11 0.94 12.48
CA SER A 68 -7.96 0.65 11.06
C SER A 68 -9.31 0.47 10.34
N LEU A 69 -9.29 0.63 9.02
CA LEU A 69 -10.39 0.26 8.14
C LEU A 69 -10.45 -1.27 7.95
N ASN A 70 -11.63 -1.75 7.58
CA ASN A 70 -11.79 -3.14 7.15
C ASN A 70 -10.92 -3.42 5.91
N ILE A 71 -10.36 -4.63 5.83
CA ILE A 71 -9.40 -4.98 4.78
C ILE A 71 -9.96 -4.83 3.36
N SER A 72 -11.22 -5.21 3.11
CA SER A 72 -11.81 -5.09 1.78
C SER A 72 -12.09 -3.63 1.42
N VAL A 73 -12.43 -2.80 2.41
CA VAL A 73 -12.59 -1.36 2.25
C VAL A 73 -11.24 -0.72 1.92
N SER A 74 -10.18 -1.06 2.66
CA SER A 74 -8.82 -0.58 2.40
C SER A 74 -8.36 -0.92 0.98
N VAL A 75 -8.59 -2.16 0.54
CA VAL A 75 -8.30 -2.59 -0.84
C VAL A 75 -9.05 -1.73 -1.85
N GLY A 76 -10.35 -1.53 -1.65
CA GLY A 76 -11.18 -0.71 -2.54
C GLY A 76 -10.68 0.73 -2.65
N VAL A 77 -10.37 1.36 -1.51
CA VAL A 77 -9.87 2.74 -1.46
C VAL A 77 -8.54 2.88 -2.19
N VAL A 78 -7.57 2.00 -1.91
CA VAL A 78 -6.24 2.05 -2.53
C VAL A 78 -6.33 1.84 -4.04
N ILE A 79 -7.05 0.81 -4.49
CA ILE A 79 -7.17 0.53 -5.93
C ILE A 79 -7.83 1.69 -6.66
N TRP A 80 -8.93 2.23 -6.10
CA TRP A 80 -9.66 3.34 -6.71
C TRP A 80 -8.82 4.62 -6.79
N ASP A 81 -8.12 4.99 -5.71
CA ASP A 81 -7.26 6.18 -5.68
C ASP A 81 -6.12 6.08 -6.69
N VAL A 82 -5.41 4.94 -6.69
CA VAL A 82 -4.31 4.69 -7.63
C VAL A 82 -4.81 4.70 -9.08
N PHE A 83 -5.95 4.06 -9.35
CA PHE A 83 -6.55 4.05 -10.68
C PHE A 83 -6.90 5.46 -11.16
N ASN A 84 -7.55 6.28 -10.32
CA ASN A 84 -7.87 7.66 -10.67
C ASN A 84 -6.63 8.50 -10.98
N LYS A 85 -5.52 8.27 -10.27
CA LYS A 85 -4.28 9.02 -10.44
C LYS A 85 -3.41 8.54 -11.61
N LEU A 86 -3.62 7.32 -12.10
CA LEU A 86 -3.00 6.83 -13.33
C LEU A 86 -3.56 7.49 -14.60
N GLY A 87 -4.66 8.24 -14.47
CA GLY A 87 -5.31 9.03 -15.52
C GLY A 87 -6.39 8.25 -16.28
N ASN A 88 -7.46 8.85 -16.80
CA ASN A 88 -7.82 10.28 -17.00
C ASN A 88 -6.66 11.24 -17.29
#